data_AF-A0A6I4ZZY6-F1
#
_entry.id   AF-A0A6I4ZZY6-F1
#
_cell.length_a   1.000
_cell.length_b   1.000
_cell.length_c   1.000
_cell.angle_alpha   90.00
_cell.angle_beta   90.00
_cell.angle_gamma   90.00
#
_symmetry.space_group_name_H-M   'P 1'
#
loop_
_entity.id
_entity.type
_entity.pdbx_description
1 polymer ?
#
loop_
_entity_poly.entity_id
_entity_poly.type
_entity_poly.pdbx_seq_one_letter_code
_entity_poly.pdbx_strand_id
1 'polypeptide(L)' 'MVSIIRPAERDTGTAQTPGMRREAGISGTLTGSEELWMGVGRNEPGGTSGVHHHGESESGIFVVEGRLRFRWGDALE' A
#
# COMPACT_ATOMS: atom_id res chain seq x y z
N MET A 1 6.94 -24.16 6.49
CA MET A 1 8.01 -23.22 6.87
C MET A 1 7.37 -21.85 7.06
N VAL A 2 7.82 -21.04 8.02
CA VAL A 2 7.28 -19.70 8.30
C VAL A 2 8.36 -18.68 7.94
N SER A 3 8.00 -17.68 7.13
CA SER A 3 8.87 -16.54 6.83
C SER A 3 8.40 -15.32 7.60
N ILE A 4 9.34 -14.56 8.15
CA ILE A 4 9.08 -13.29 8.84
C ILE A 4 9.76 -12.19 8.02
N ILE A 5 8.98 -11.25 7.50
CA ILE A 5 9.51 -10.07 6.81
C ILE A 5 9.61 -8.92 7.82
N ARG A 6 10.84 -8.53 8.17
CA ARG A 6 11.11 -7.42 9.08
C ARG A 6 11.05 -6.08 8.33
N PRO A 7 10.94 -4.93 9.02
CA PRO A 7 10.84 -3.63 8.37
C PRO A 7 11.94 -3.33 7.34
N ALA A 8 13.19 -3.76 7.61
CA ALA A 8 14.32 -3.56 6.71
C ALA A 8 14.33 -4.50 5.49
N GLU A 9 13.49 -5.53 5.49
CA GLU A 9 13.37 -6.54 4.42
C GLU A 9 12.15 -6.27 3.53
N ARG A 10 11.35 -5.24 3.85
CA ARG A 10 10.21 -4.85 3.03
C ARG A 10 10.69 -4.30 1.70
N ASP A 11 9.96 -4.62 0.64
CA ASP A 11 10.28 -4.16 -0.71
C ASP A 11 9.90 -2.68 -0.85
N THR A 12 10.91 -1.83 -1.08
CA THR A 12 10.76 -0.39 -1.30
C THR A 12 10.64 -0.02 -2.79
N GLY A 13 10.76 -0.99 -3.69
CA GLY A 13 10.69 -0.84 -5.15
C GLY A 13 9.27 -0.70 -5.69
N THR A 14 8.26 -0.65 -4.82
CA THR A 14 6.88 -0.40 -5.25
C THR A 14 6.78 0.94 -5.98
N ALA A 15 5.84 1.07 -6.93
CA ALA A 15 5.53 2.38 -7.50
C ALA A 15 5.27 3.39 -6.37
N GLN A 16 5.77 4.62 -6.53
CA GLN A 16 5.64 5.69 -5.53
C GLN A 16 4.91 6.89 -6.14
N THR A 17 4.19 7.63 -5.31
CA THR A 17 3.67 8.95 -5.68
C THR A 17 4.45 9.99 -4.87
N PRO A 18 4.80 11.16 -5.42
CA PRO A 18 5.44 12.21 -4.63
C PRO A 18 4.72 12.47 -3.30
N GLY A 19 5.46 12.54 -2.20
CA GLY A 19 4.91 12.69 -0.85
C GLY A 19 4.30 11.41 -0.24
N MET A 20 4.39 10.26 -0.92
CA MET A 20 3.95 8.96 -0.38
C MET A 20 5.05 7.93 -0.55
N ARG A 21 5.38 7.22 0.55
CA ARG A 21 6.25 6.05 0.54
C ARG A 21 5.43 4.80 0.84
N ARG A 22 5.56 3.79 -0.02
CA ARG A 22 4.96 2.46 0.14
C ARG A 22 6.08 1.43 0.23
N GLU A 23 5.92 0.49 1.15
CA GLU A 23 6.85 -0.61 1.37
C GLU A 23 6.02 -1.91 1.47
N ALA A 24 6.24 -2.86 0.57
CA ALA A 24 5.50 -4.13 0.59
C ALA A 24 6.12 -5.11 1.60
N GLY A 25 5.27 -5.71 2.43
CA GLY A 25 5.63 -6.80 3.34
C GLY A 25 5.13 -8.18 2.88
N ILE A 26 4.07 -8.20 2.06
CA ILE A 26 3.55 -9.40 1.38
C ILE A 26 3.31 -9.01 -0.08
N SER A 27 3.89 -9.75 -1.02
CA SER A 27 3.70 -9.55 -2.45
C SER A 27 4.09 -10.81 -3.24
N GLY A 28 3.75 -10.86 -4.52
CA GLY A 28 4.21 -11.92 -5.42
C GLY A 28 5.74 -12.00 -5.48
N THR A 29 6.42 -10.86 -5.66
CA THR A 29 7.89 -10.83 -5.79
C THR A 29 8.62 -11.14 -4.49
N LEU A 30 8.14 -10.64 -3.35
CA LEU A 30 8.84 -10.78 -2.06
C LEU A 30 8.54 -12.11 -1.37
N THR A 31 7.27 -12.54 -1.39
CA THR A 31 6.80 -13.69 -0.61
C THR A 31 6.16 -14.80 -1.46
N GLY A 32 6.09 -14.64 -2.79
CA GLY A 32 5.38 -15.58 -3.66
C GLY A 32 3.86 -15.54 -3.48
N SER A 33 3.31 -14.44 -2.96
CA SER A 33 1.85 -14.35 -2.75
C SER A 33 1.12 -14.11 -4.07
N GLU A 34 0.09 -14.90 -4.33
CA GLU A 34 -0.72 -14.82 -5.56
C GLU A 34 -1.94 -13.91 -5.38
N GLU A 35 -2.59 -13.99 -4.21
CA GLU A 35 -3.91 -13.37 -3.96
C GLU A 35 -3.87 -12.25 -2.92
N LEU A 36 -2.74 -12.05 -2.23
CA LEU A 36 -2.64 -11.06 -1.15
C LEU A 36 -1.47 -10.11 -1.38
N TRP A 37 -1.78 -8.82 -1.26
CA TRP A 37 -0.79 -7.77 -1.10
C TRP A 37 -0.99 -7.06 0.22
N MET A 38 0.09 -6.82 0.96
CA MET A 38 0.05 -6.02 2.17
C MET A 38 1.35 -5.23 2.32
N GLY A 39 1.23 -3.97 2.73
CA GLY A 39 2.36 -3.09 2.91
C GLY A 39 2.09 -2.00 3.93
N VAL A 40 3.13 -1.20 4.19
CA VAL A 40 3.03 0.01 5.02
C VAL A 40 3.16 1.23 4.13
N GLY A 41 2.19 2.13 4.26
CA GLY A 41 2.19 3.44 3.60
C GLY A 41 2.51 4.55 4.60
N ARG A 42 3.30 5.54 4.16
CA ARG A 42 3.53 6.80 4.88
C ARG A 42 3.30 7.96 3.91
N ASN A 43 2.44 8.89 4.30
CA ASN A 43 2.10 10.06 3.50
C ASN A 43 2.54 11.32 4.23
N GLU A 44 3.17 12.23 3.51
CA GLU A 44 3.42 13.59 3.99
C GLU A 44 2.09 14.35 4.11
N PRO A 45 1.97 15.33 5.02
CA PRO A 45 0.78 16.16 5.15
C PRO A 45 0.37 16.80 3.80
N GLY A 46 -0.88 16.63 3.41
CA GLY A 46 -1.40 17.14 2.13
C GLY A 46 -1.05 16.28 0.90
N GLY A 47 -0.20 15.26 1.06
CA GLY A 47 0.11 14.30 0.01
C GLY A 47 -1.15 13.59 -0.50
N THR A 48 -1.29 13.51 -1.81
CA THR A 48 -2.45 12.90 -2.49
C THR A 48 -1.93 11.89 -3.51
N SER A 49 -2.50 10.68 -3.51
CA SER A 49 -2.21 9.70 -4.56
C SER A 49 -2.83 10.10 -5.89
N GLY A 50 -2.26 9.65 -7.00
CA GLY A 50 -2.99 9.66 -8.27
C GLY A 50 -4.21 8.73 -8.22
N VAL A 51 -5.16 8.93 -9.13
CA VAL A 51 -6.29 8.00 -9.33
C VAL A 51 -5.74 6.70 -9.93
N HIS A 52 -6.15 5.56 -9.36
CA HIS A 52 -5.76 4.22 -9.82
C HIS A 52 -6.80 3.19 -9.37
N HIS A 53 -6.80 2.02 -10.02
CA HIS A 53 -7.63 0.87 -9.62
C HIS A 53 -6.73 -0.27 -9.12
N HIS A 54 -7.27 -1.13 -8.26
CA HIS A 54 -6.56 -2.28 -7.69
C HIS A 54 -6.86 -3.61 -8.41
N GLY A 55 -7.66 -3.57 -9.49
CA GLY A 55 -8.09 -4.79 -10.18
C GLY A 55 -9.19 -5.50 -9.40
N GLU A 56 -9.31 -6.81 -9.58
CA GLU A 56 -10.24 -7.65 -8.84
C GLU A 56 -9.70 -7.91 -7.42
N SER A 57 -9.85 -6.94 -6.53
CA SER A 57 -9.32 -7.03 -5.16
C SER A 57 -10.17 -6.27 -4.16
N GLU A 58 -10.39 -6.87 -2.99
CA GLU A 58 -10.86 -6.13 -1.83
C GLU A 58 -9.71 -5.29 -1.26
N SER A 59 -10.00 -4.04 -0.90
CA SER A 59 -8.98 -3.11 -0.41
C SER A 59 -9.37 -2.54 0.93
N GLY A 60 -8.45 -2.63 1.88
CA GLY A 60 -8.60 -2.08 3.22
C GLY A 60 -7.41 -1.22 3.61
N ILE A 61 -7.67 -0.18 4.40
CA ILE A 61 -6.63 0.64 5.01
C ILE A 61 -6.88 0.69 6.51
N PHE A 62 -5.88 0.29 7.29
CA PHE A 62 -5.89 0.46 8.74
C PHE A 62 -5.00 1.64 9.12
N VAL A 63 -5.60 2.66 9.75
CA VAL A 63 -4.87 3.88 10.14
C VAL A 63 -4.18 3.64 11.47
N VAL A 64 -2.84 3.53 11.42
CA VAL A 64 -2.01 3.39 12.62
C VAL A 64 -1.83 4.74 13.33
N GLU A 65 -1.61 5.81 12.57
CA GLU A 65 -1.41 7.17 13.08
C GLU A 65 -1.90 8.21 12.06
N GLY A 66 -2.42 9.33 12.55
CA GLY A 66 -2.85 10.46 11.74
C GLY A 66 -4.27 10.35 11.21
N ARG A 67 -4.54 11.03 10.08
CA ARG A 67 -5.85 11.06 9.43
C ARG A 67 -5.66 11.06 7.91
N LEU A 68 -6.50 10.32 7.20
CA LEU A 68 -6.55 10.29 5.74
C LEU A 68 -7.99 10.44 5.26
N ARG A 69 -8.15 10.92 4.03
CA ARG A 69 -9.42 10.87 3.30
C ARG A 69 -9.26 9.91 2.14
N PHE A 70 -10.05 8.85 2.16
CA PHE A 70 -10.13 7.91 1.05
C PHE A 70 -11.27 8.33 0.13
N ARG A 71 -11.01 8.34 -1.17
CA ARG A 71 -11.99 8.65 -2.21
C ARG A 71 -12.03 7.51 -3.21
N TRP A 72 -13.22 7.16 -3.68
CA TRP A 72 -13.44 6.02 -4.57
C TRP A 72 -14.52 6.34 -5.61
N GLY A 73 -14.80 5.40 -6.50
CA GLY A 73 -15.82 5.55 -7.53
C GLY A 73 -15.39 6.44 -8.70
N ASP A 74 -16.27 6.56 -9.68
CA ASP A 74 -16.03 7.32 -10.91
C ASP A 74 -15.91 8.83 -10.63
N ALA A 75 -16.53 9.32 -9.55
CA ALA A 75 -16.50 10.73 -9.17
C ALA A 75 -15.54 11.05 -8.01
N LEU A 76 -14.81 10.06 -7.48
CA LEU A 76 -13.90 10.22 -6.33
C LEU A 76 -14.63 10.80 -5.11
N GLU A 77 -15.71 10.14 -4.70
CA GLU A 77 -16.59 10.59 -3.60
C GLU A 77 -15.85 10.76 -2.27
#